data_AF-A0A956C0C3-F1
#
_entry.id   AF-A0A956C0C3-F1
#
_cell.length_a   1.000
_cell.length_b   1.000
_cell.length_c   1.000
_cell.angle_alpha   90.00
_cell.angle_beta   90.00
_cell.angle_gamma   90.00
#
_symmetry.space_group_name_H-M   'P 1'
#
loop_
_entity.id
_entity.type
_entity.pdbx_description
1 polymer ?
#
loop_
_entity_poly.entity_id
_entity_poly.type
_entity_poly.pdbx_seq_one_letter_code
_entity_poly.pdbx_strand_id
1 'polypeptide(L)'
;MQSPVLISASKLSPEALRGVVDEFVTREGTEYGTRDYSLKEKRAMVMRQIEANEVVIVFHSDTGTCNLVKRVDFERPKPGEIGSKYDRTMIAHLVFEDEEAAQKLKDAGFSDGAIASRASAMGMTADFIKKCRLSESRPAMRTCVKCDTKFLSAGPHNRLCSRCPAR
;
A
#
# COMPACT_ATOMS: atom_id res chain seq x y z
N MET A 1 6.49 11.53 8.29
CA MET A 1 6.97 10.51 7.33
C MET A 1 6.32 10.81 6.01
N GLN A 2 7.10 11.29 5.05
CA GLN A 2 6.60 11.52 3.69
C GLN A 2 6.44 10.18 2.98
N SER A 3 5.36 10.03 2.23
CA SER A 3 5.16 8.87 1.37
C SER A 3 6.22 8.89 0.27
N PRO A 4 6.81 7.74 -0.06
CA PRO A 4 7.78 7.68 -1.13
C PRO A 4 7.16 8.03 -2.48
N VAL A 5 7.96 8.59 -3.38
CA VAL A 5 7.55 9.03 -4.72
C VAL A 5 8.25 8.23 -5.81
N LEU A 6 7.57 8.01 -6.93
CA LEU A 6 8.16 7.38 -8.10
C LEU A 6 8.96 8.40 -8.90
N ILE A 7 10.18 8.02 -9.30
CA ILE A 7 11.05 8.85 -10.14
C ILE A 7 11.49 8.09 -11.39
N SER A 8 11.83 8.81 -12.46
CA SER A 8 12.38 8.19 -13.67
C SER A 8 13.85 7.85 -13.49
N ALA A 9 14.33 6.81 -14.20
CA ALA A 9 15.74 6.43 -14.20
C ALA A 9 16.67 7.57 -14.66
N SER A 10 16.19 8.43 -15.55
CA SER A 10 16.91 9.62 -16.00
C SER A 10 17.15 10.68 -14.92
N LYS A 11 16.48 10.60 -13.77
CA LYS A 11 16.75 11.49 -12.62
C LYS A 11 17.92 11.02 -11.75
N LEU A 12 18.43 9.82 -11.96
CA LEU A 12 19.61 9.30 -11.28
C LEU A 12 20.86 9.51 -12.13
N SER A 13 22.01 9.72 -11.48
CA SER A 13 23.28 9.60 -12.17
C SER A 13 23.51 8.15 -12.62
N PRO A 14 24.33 7.90 -13.65
CA PRO A 14 24.65 6.54 -14.10
C PRO A 14 25.19 5.65 -12.97
N GLU A 15 26.00 6.21 -12.07
CA GLU A 15 26.56 5.51 -10.92
C GLU A 15 25.49 5.17 -9.89
N ALA A 16 24.61 6.12 -9.59
CA ALA A 16 23.51 5.92 -8.66
C ALA A 16 22.55 4.84 -9.19
N LEU A 17 22.12 4.96 -10.45
CA LEU A 17 21.25 3.97 -11.10
C LEU A 17 21.86 2.57 -11.07
N ARG A 18 23.14 2.45 -11.40
CA ARG A 18 23.86 1.18 -11.35
C ARG A 18 23.90 0.61 -9.92
N GLY A 19 24.14 1.45 -8.92
CA GLY A 19 24.13 1.03 -7.51
C GLY A 19 22.79 0.48 -7.06
N VAL A 20 21.67 1.14 -7.40
CA VAL A 20 20.34 0.64 -7.04
C VAL A 20 19.98 -0.65 -7.78
N VAL A 21 20.39 -0.79 -9.04
CA VAL A 21 20.20 -2.03 -9.80
C VAL A 21 21.00 -3.18 -9.17
N ASP A 22 22.24 -2.92 -8.75
CA ASP A 22 23.07 -3.92 -8.09
C ASP A 22 22.49 -4.38 -6.76
N GLU A 23 22.05 -3.43 -5.92
CA GLU A 23 21.36 -3.73 -4.66
C GLU A 23 20.10 -4.57 -4.91
N PHE A 24 19.30 -4.23 -5.93
CA PHE A 24 18.09 -4.99 -6.26
C PHE A 24 18.40 -6.42 -6.71
N VAL A 25 19.36 -6.59 -7.62
CA VAL A 25 19.77 -7.91 -8.12
C VAL A 25 20.30 -8.80 -7.00
N THR A 26 21.06 -8.21 -6.07
CA THR A 26 21.66 -8.93 -4.93
C THR A 26 20.63 -9.24 -3.84
N ARG A 27 19.68 -8.34 -3.57
CA ARG A 27 18.65 -8.50 -2.54
C ARG A 27 17.55 -9.48 -2.95
N GLU A 28 17.01 -9.32 -4.14
CA GLU A 28 15.87 -10.13 -4.61
C GLU A 28 16.31 -11.53 -5.08
N GLY A 29 17.63 -11.77 -5.18
CA GLY A 29 18.17 -13.07 -5.58
C GLY A 29 17.45 -13.59 -6.81
N THR A 30 17.54 -12.87 -7.93
CA THR A 30 16.72 -13.21 -9.10
C THR A 30 17.10 -14.60 -9.64
N GLU A 31 16.42 -15.64 -9.17
CA GLU A 31 16.55 -17.03 -9.61
C GLU A 31 15.85 -17.16 -10.96
N TYR A 32 16.58 -16.82 -12.01
CA TYR A 32 16.15 -17.06 -13.38
C TYR A 32 16.53 -18.49 -13.80
N GLY A 33 15.88 -19.50 -13.18
CA GLY A 33 16.00 -20.90 -13.59
C GLY A 33 17.38 -21.54 -13.40
N THR A 34 17.60 -22.70 -14.03
CA THR A 34 18.77 -23.59 -13.88
C THR A 34 20.08 -23.05 -14.48
N ARG A 35 20.11 -21.79 -14.93
CA ARG A 35 21.25 -21.19 -15.61
C ARG A 35 21.83 -20.05 -14.78
N ASP A 36 23.11 -20.13 -14.48
CA ASP A 36 23.84 -19.04 -13.84
C ASP A 36 23.97 -17.85 -14.80
N TYR A 37 23.29 -16.75 -14.48
CA TYR A 37 23.47 -15.47 -15.15
C TYR A 37 24.53 -14.64 -14.44
N SER A 38 25.41 -14.01 -15.22
CA SER A 38 26.36 -13.04 -14.70
C SER A 38 25.65 -11.80 -14.14
N LEU A 39 26.30 -11.08 -13.23
CA LEU A 39 25.77 -9.83 -12.68
C LEU A 39 25.45 -8.81 -13.79
N LYS A 40 26.25 -8.79 -14.86
CA LYS A 40 26.03 -7.91 -16.02
C LYS A 40 24.75 -8.25 -16.77
N GLU A 41 24.44 -9.53 -16.94
CA GLU A 41 23.19 -9.99 -17.58
C GLU A 41 21.98 -9.67 -16.71
N LYS A 42 22.06 -9.94 -15.40
CA LYS A 42 20.99 -9.59 -14.45
C LYS A 42 20.69 -8.10 -14.43
N ARG A 43 21.73 -7.24 -14.49
CA ARG A 43 21.55 -5.78 -14.66
C ARG A 43 20.77 -5.44 -15.93
N ALA A 44 21.16 -6.01 -17.07
CA ALA A 44 20.49 -5.75 -18.34
C ALA A 44 19.01 -6.17 -18.31
N MET A 45 18.68 -7.26 -17.61
CA MET A 45 17.30 -7.70 -17.41
C MET A 45 16.50 -6.70 -16.56
N VAL A 46 17.08 -6.24 -15.45
CA VAL A 46 16.42 -5.23 -14.60
C VAL A 46 16.21 -3.92 -15.37
N MET A 47 17.16 -3.49 -16.20
CA MET A 47 16.99 -2.31 -17.05
C MET A 47 15.79 -2.45 -18.00
N ARG A 48 15.61 -3.63 -18.62
CA ARG A 48 14.42 -3.90 -19.45
C ARG A 48 13.12 -3.89 -18.63
N GLN A 49 13.15 -4.39 -17.39
CA GLN A 49 11.97 -4.35 -16.50
C GLN A 49 11.62 -2.92 -16.08
N ILE A 50 12.62 -2.05 -15.92
CA ILE A 50 12.41 -0.62 -15.68
C ILE A 50 11.75 0.03 -16.92
N GLU A 51 12.25 -0.26 -18.12
CA GLU A 51 11.66 0.22 -19.39
C GLU A 51 10.22 -0.30 -19.58
N ALA A 52 9.95 -1.55 -19.22
CA ALA A 52 8.64 -2.17 -19.25
C ALA A 52 7.71 -1.73 -18.09
N ASN A 53 8.20 -0.90 -17.16
CA ASN A 53 7.46 -0.42 -15.98
C ASN A 53 7.06 -1.53 -15.00
N GLU A 54 7.72 -2.69 -15.05
CA GLU A 54 7.53 -3.82 -14.13
C GLU A 54 8.30 -3.62 -12.82
N VAL A 55 9.43 -2.90 -12.89
CA VAL A 55 10.25 -2.47 -11.76
C VAL A 55 10.33 -0.95 -11.76
N VAL A 56 10.09 -0.33 -10.61
CA VAL A 56 10.03 1.13 -10.47
C VAL A 56 11.04 1.63 -9.44
N ILE A 57 11.52 2.85 -9.66
CA ILE A 57 12.42 3.53 -8.74
C ILE A 57 11.60 4.32 -7.74
N VAL A 58 11.83 4.04 -6.47
CA VAL A 58 11.14 4.63 -5.33
C VAL A 58 12.11 5.51 -4.56
N PHE A 59 11.77 6.79 -4.43
CA PHE A 59 12.56 7.76 -3.68
C PHE A 59 11.90 8.11 -2.35
N HIS A 60 12.69 8.06 -1.28
CA HIS A 60 12.32 8.51 0.05
C HIS A 60 12.99 9.86 0.33
N SER A 61 12.21 10.94 0.31
CA SER A 61 12.69 12.29 0.58
C SER A 61 13.22 12.48 2.01
N ASP A 62 12.63 11.77 2.98
CA ASP A 62 13.03 11.84 4.39
C ASP A 62 14.47 11.35 4.61
N THR A 63 14.90 10.34 3.86
CA THR A 63 16.23 9.70 3.99
C THR A 63 17.17 10.00 2.83
N GLY A 64 16.66 10.58 1.74
CA GLY A 64 17.40 10.78 0.49
C GLY A 64 17.75 9.46 -0.22
N THR A 65 17.08 8.36 0.09
CA THR A 65 17.40 7.04 -0.46
C THR A 65 16.53 6.70 -1.67
N CYS A 66 17.15 6.03 -2.65
CA CYS A 66 16.46 5.46 -3.81
C CYS A 66 16.55 3.94 -3.72
N ASN A 67 15.44 3.24 -3.96
CA ASN A 67 15.40 1.78 -4.03
C ASN A 67 14.61 1.33 -5.26
N LEU A 68 14.87 0.12 -5.74
CA LEU A 68 14.01 -0.55 -6.72
C LEU A 68 13.03 -1.49 -6.03
N VAL A 69 11.80 -1.50 -6.54
CA VAL A 69 10.76 -2.45 -6.15
C VAL A 69 9.98 -2.85 -7.38
N LYS A 70 9.35 -4.03 -7.36
CA LYS A 70 8.38 -4.39 -8.40
C LYS A 70 7.19 -3.46 -8.29
N ARG A 71 6.65 -3.05 -9.43
CA ARG A 71 5.47 -2.16 -9.49
C ARG A 71 4.29 -2.75 -8.72
N VAL A 72 4.10 -4.07 -8.83
CA VAL A 72 3.07 -4.80 -8.07
C VAL A 72 3.25 -4.67 -6.57
N ASP A 73 4.49 -4.65 -6.06
CA ASP A 73 4.77 -4.52 -4.63
C ASP A 73 4.65 -3.07 -4.14
N PHE A 74 4.91 -2.09 -5.01
CA PHE A 74 4.67 -0.68 -4.72
C PHE A 74 3.18 -0.34 -4.66
N GLU A 75 2.40 -0.91 -5.59
CA GLU A 75 0.95 -0.72 -5.63
C GLU A 75 0.20 -1.58 -4.60
N ARG A 76 0.88 -2.60 -4.05
CA ARG A 76 0.37 -3.40 -2.93
C ARG A 76 0.19 -2.50 -1.69
N PRO A 77 -0.99 -2.53 -1.08
CA PRO A 77 -1.26 -1.76 0.11
C PRO A 77 -0.46 -2.32 1.28
N LYS A 78 0.35 -1.47 1.90
CA LYS A 78 1.14 -1.86 3.07
C LYS A 78 0.21 -2.11 4.27
N PRO A 79 0.43 -3.19 5.03
CA PRO A 79 -0.20 -3.35 6.33
C PRO A 79 0.12 -2.13 7.21
N GLY A 80 -0.89 -1.33 7.58
CA GLY A 80 -0.76 -0.18 8.49
C GLY A 80 -0.83 1.24 7.90
N GLU A 81 -0.78 1.47 6.59
CA GLU A 81 -0.93 2.84 6.02
C GLU A 81 -2.42 3.26 5.98
N ILE A 82 -2.99 3.77 7.08
CA ILE A 82 -4.41 4.18 7.18
C ILE A 82 -4.73 5.23 6.08
N GLY A 83 -5.65 4.93 5.15
CA GLY A 83 -6.02 5.84 4.04
C GLY A 83 -5.76 5.35 2.62
N SER A 84 -5.86 4.04 2.32
CA SER A 84 -5.65 3.53 0.96
C SER A 84 -6.84 3.84 0.04
N LYS A 85 -6.64 3.86 -1.29
CA LYS A 85 -7.73 3.93 -2.29
C LYS A 85 -8.81 2.85 -2.07
N TYR A 86 -8.45 1.76 -1.40
CA TYR A 86 -9.29 0.60 -1.14
C TYR A 86 -10.06 0.65 0.17
N ASP A 87 -9.82 1.63 1.06
CA ASP A 87 -10.50 1.68 2.36
C ASP A 87 -12.02 1.82 2.18
N ARG A 88 -12.45 2.63 1.20
CA ARG A 88 -13.88 2.73 0.82
C ARG A 88 -14.41 1.41 0.27
N THR A 89 -13.62 0.72 -0.54
CA THR A 89 -13.97 -0.58 -1.10
C THR A 89 -14.13 -1.63 -0.01
N MET A 90 -13.25 -1.63 1.00
CA MET A 90 -13.37 -2.51 2.16
C MET A 90 -14.61 -2.20 2.99
N ILE A 91 -14.93 -0.92 3.19
CA ILE A 91 -16.19 -0.52 3.85
C ILE A 91 -17.39 -1.04 3.04
N ALA A 92 -17.39 -0.85 1.71
CA ALA A 92 -18.47 -1.33 0.86
C ALA A 92 -18.65 -2.84 0.94
N HIS A 93 -17.55 -3.58 0.80
CA HIS A 93 -17.57 -5.03 0.87
C HIS A 93 -18.00 -5.54 2.26
N LEU A 94 -17.37 -5.07 3.34
CA LEU A 94 -17.55 -5.66 4.67
C LEU A 94 -18.81 -5.16 5.39
N VAL A 95 -19.22 -3.90 5.15
CA VAL A 95 -20.40 -3.31 5.82
C VAL A 95 -21.65 -3.47 4.98
N PHE A 96 -21.57 -3.24 3.66
CA PHE A 96 -22.72 -3.26 2.77
C PHE A 96 -22.83 -4.54 1.92
N GLU A 97 -21.95 -5.53 2.14
CA GLU A 97 -21.96 -6.82 1.43
C GLU A 97 -21.90 -6.65 -0.09
N ASP A 98 -21.20 -5.61 -0.54
CA ASP A 98 -21.02 -5.29 -1.95
C ASP A 98 -20.08 -6.29 -2.62
N GLU A 99 -20.64 -7.11 -3.52
CA GLU A 99 -19.92 -8.13 -4.28
C GLU A 99 -18.95 -7.53 -5.31
N GLU A 100 -19.28 -6.38 -5.90
CA GLU A 100 -18.39 -5.69 -6.84
C GLU A 100 -17.15 -5.16 -6.12
N ALA A 101 -17.35 -4.63 -4.91
CA ALA A 101 -16.25 -4.26 -4.03
C ALA A 101 -15.39 -5.46 -3.63
N ALA A 102 -16.01 -6.62 -3.35
CA ALA A 102 -15.29 -7.86 -3.07
C ALA A 102 -14.39 -8.26 -4.25
N GLN A 103 -14.92 -8.23 -5.47
CA GLN A 103 -14.18 -8.59 -6.67
C GLN A 103 -13.02 -7.62 -6.94
N LYS A 104 -13.25 -6.30 -6.80
CA LYS A 104 -12.18 -5.29 -6.94
C LYS A 104 -11.02 -5.50 -5.96
N LEU A 105 -11.30 -5.97 -4.74
CA LEU A 105 -10.25 -6.29 -3.77
C LEU A 105 -9.45 -7.53 -4.21
N LYS A 106 -10.13 -8.56 -4.71
CA LYS A 106 -9.47 -9.76 -5.24
C LYS A 106 -8.60 -9.45 -6.46
N ASP A 107 -9.12 -8.67 -7.41
CA ASP A 107 -8.38 -8.23 -8.62
C ASP A 107 -7.16 -7.38 -8.26
N ALA A 108 -7.25 -6.60 -7.18
CA ALA A 108 -6.14 -5.86 -6.61
C ALA A 108 -5.12 -6.73 -5.84
N GLY A 109 -5.33 -8.05 -5.78
CA GLY A 109 -4.43 -9.01 -5.15
C GLY A 109 -4.58 -9.10 -3.63
N PHE A 110 -5.68 -8.64 -3.04
CA PHE A 110 -5.94 -8.84 -1.62
C PHE A 110 -6.43 -10.26 -1.34
N SER A 111 -5.77 -10.92 -0.39
CA SER A 111 -6.32 -12.12 0.24
C SER A 111 -7.36 -11.76 1.31
N ASP A 112 -8.27 -12.68 1.64
CA ASP A 112 -9.27 -12.48 2.70
C ASP A 112 -8.61 -12.12 4.04
N GLY A 113 -7.47 -12.75 4.36
CA GLY A 113 -6.68 -12.41 5.54
C GLY A 113 -6.11 -10.99 5.51
N ALA A 114 -5.66 -10.51 4.34
CA ALA A 114 -5.18 -9.14 4.18
C ALA A 114 -6.32 -8.12 4.33
N ILE A 115 -7.51 -8.43 3.80
CA ILE A 115 -8.72 -7.61 3.98
C ILE A 115 -9.08 -7.53 5.46
N ALA A 116 -9.15 -8.66 6.16
CA ALA A 116 -9.52 -8.72 7.58
C ALA A 116 -8.51 -7.99 8.48
N SER A 117 -7.21 -8.21 8.25
CA SER A 117 -6.13 -7.54 8.99
C SER A 117 -6.20 -6.02 8.79
N ARG A 118 -6.42 -5.58 7.54
CA ARG A 118 -6.54 -4.17 7.21
C ARG A 118 -7.79 -3.53 7.81
N ALA A 119 -8.94 -4.20 7.68
CA ALA A 119 -10.20 -3.77 8.28
C ALA A 119 -10.05 -3.55 9.79
N SER A 120 -9.44 -4.53 10.47
CA SER A 120 -9.14 -4.44 11.91
C SER A 120 -8.25 -3.24 12.25
N ALA A 121 -7.19 -2.99 11.46
CA ALA A 121 -6.31 -1.83 11.64
C ALA A 121 -7.03 -0.48 11.44
N MET A 122 -8.09 -0.43 10.64
CA MET A 122 -8.94 0.77 10.47
C MET A 122 -9.99 0.94 11.57
N GLY A 123 -10.14 -0.05 12.47
CA GLY A 123 -11.18 -0.08 13.49
C GLY A 123 -12.49 -0.74 13.05
N MET A 124 -12.50 -1.46 11.92
CA MET A 124 -13.62 -2.30 11.48
C MET A 124 -13.60 -3.64 12.22
N THR A 125 -13.86 -3.61 13.52
CA THR A 125 -14.04 -4.84 14.30
C THR A 125 -15.36 -5.52 13.92
N ALA A 126 -15.49 -6.82 14.18
CA ALA A 126 -16.73 -7.55 13.95
C ALA A 126 -17.94 -6.88 14.63
N ASP A 127 -17.75 -6.40 15.88
CA ASP A 127 -18.78 -5.66 16.62
C ASP A 127 -19.14 -4.33 15.97
N PHE A 128 -18.16 -3.60 15.44
CA PHE A 128 -18.39 -2.33 14.74
C PHE A 128 -19.19 -2.57 13.45
N ILE A 129 -18.80 -3.58 12.67
CA ILE A 129 -19.50 -3.97 11.43
C ILE A 129 -20.94 -4.37 11.75
N LYS A 130 -21.14 -5.25 12.75
CA LYS A 130 -22.46 -5.68 13.20
C LYS A 130 -23.33 -4.49 13.62
N LYS A 131 -22.79 -3.55 14.39
CA LYS A 131 -23.49 -2.33 14.80
C LYS A 131 -23.86 -1.44 13.59
N CYS A 132 -22.95 -1.28 12.62
CA CYS A 132 -23.25 -0.50 11.42
C CYS A 132 -24.39 -1.12 10.61
N ARG A 133 -24.37 -2.45 10.43
CA ARG A 133 -25.44 -3.19 9.75
C ARG A 133 -26.78 -3.05 10.47
N LEU A 134 -26.81 -3.19 11.80
CA LEU A 134 -28.04 -3.08 12.59
C LEU A 134 -28.62 -1.65 12.63
N SER A 135 -27.78 -0.63 12.54
CA SER A 135 -28.20 0.77 12.60
C SER A 135 -28.31 1.44 11.24
N GLU A 136 -28.07 0.70 10.16
CA GLU A 136 -27.94 1.21 8.78
C GLU A 136 -26.99 2.41 8.65
N SER A 137 -26.05 2.54 9.60
CA SER A 137 -25.09 3.62 9.61
C SER A 137 -24.11 3.44 8.46
N ARG A 138 -23.77 4.53 7.79
CA ARG A 138 -22.76 4.53 6.70
C ARG A 138 -21.43 5.03 7.24
N PRO A 139 -20.54 4.15 7.73
CA PRO A 139 -19.27 4.58 8.27
C PRO A 139 -18.38 5.15 7.17
N ALA A 140 -17.59 6.15 7.53
CA ALA A 140 -16.65 6.79 6.63
C ALA A 140 -15.32 7.06 7.35
N MET A 141 -14.25 7.12 6.57
CA MET A 141 -12.97 7.61 7.06
C MET A 141 -13.07 9.10 7.36
N ARG A 142 -12.76 9.46 8.61
CA ARG A 142 -12.75 10.83 9.12
C ARG A 142 -11.37 11.19 9.63
N THR A 143 -11.13 12.49 9.76
CA THR A 143 -9.90 13.03 10.33
C THR A 143 -10.16 13.50 11.75
N CYS A 144 -9.30 13.08 12.68
CA CYS A 144 -9.39 13.51 14.07
C CYS A 144 -9.15 15.00 14.19
N VAL A 145 -10.06 15.73 14.83
CA VAL A 145 -9.94 17.19 15.01
C VAL A 145 -8.81 17.63 15.95
N LYS A 146 -8.14 16.70 16.64
CA LYS A 146 -7.06 16.99 17.60
C LYS A 146 -5.68 16.54 17.14
N CYS A 147 -5.59 15.40 16.46
CA CYS A 147 -4.30 14.77 16.12
C CYS A 147 -4.18 14.39 14.64
N ASP A 148 -5.13 14.83 13.80
CA ASP A 148 -5.20 14.59 12.35
C ASP A 148 -5.16 13.12 11.90
N THR A 149 -5.22 12.18 12.85
CA THR A 149 -5.23 10.76 12.55
C THR A 149 -6.53 10.40 11.83
N LYS A 150 -6.41 9.66 10.72
CA LYS A 150 -7.56 9.09 10.04
C LYS A 150 -8.15 7.94 10.86
N PHE A 151 -9.46 7.90 11.01
CA PHE A 151 -10.16 6.84 11.75
C PHE A 151 -11.55 6.60 11.15
N LEU A 152 -12.07 5.40 11.34
CA LEU A 152 -13.41 5.06 10.90
C LEU A 152 -14.47 5.60 11.88
N SER A 153 -15.49 6.26 11.35
CA SER A 153 -16.62 6.74 12.16
C SER A 153 -17.95 6.46 11.50
N ALA A 154 -18.90 5.94 12.26
CA ALA A 154 -20.30 5.79 11.87
C ALA A 154 -21.09 7.12 11.92
N GLY A 155 -20.54 8.16 12.57
CA GLY A 155 -21.21 9.45 12.73
C GLY A 155 -21.02 10.39 11.52
N PRO A 156 -21.91 11.39 11.35
CA PRO A 156 -21.86 12.33 10.22
C PRO A 156 -20.73 13.37 10.32
N HIS A 157 -20.21 13.64 11.52
CA HIS A 157 -19.27 14.76 11.76
C HIS A 157 -17.85 14.28 12.10
N ASN A 158 -16.85 15.12 11.75
CA ASN A 158 -15.48 14.95 12.22
C ASN A 158 -15.46 15.04 13.75
N ARG A 159 -14.80 14.09 14.41
CA ARG A 159 -14.74 13.96 15.87
C ARG A 159 -13.35 13.52 16.31
N LEU A 160 -13.15 13.40 17.62
CA LEU A 160 -11.93 12.83 18.17
C LEU A 160 -11.84 11.33 17.86
N CYS A 161 -10.65 10.86 17.46
CA CYS A 161 -10.38 9.44 17.32
C CYS A 161 -10.38 8.76 18.69
N SER A 162 -10.45 7.42 18.72
CA SER A 162 -10.44 6.63 19.97
C SER A 162 -9.19 6.81 20.84
N ARG A 163 -8.10 7.36 20.29
CA ARG A 163 -6.85 7.65 21.00
C ARG A 163 -6.80 9.06 21.59
N CYS A 164 -7.72 9.94 21.18
CA CYS A 164 -7.79 11.30 21.71
C CYS A 164 -8.87 11.37 22.81
N PRO A 165 -8.52 11.81 24.03
CA PRO A 165 -9.52 11.97 25.07
C PRO A 165 -10.52 13.06 24.67
N ALA A 166 -11.81 12.75 24.78
CA ALA A 166 -12.85 13.77 24.86
C ALA A 166 -12.57 14.62 26.10
N ARG A 167 -12.53 15.94 25.92
CA ARG A 167 -12.37 16.87 27.04
C ARG A 167 -13.49 16.72 28.04
#